data_AF-A0A3D3V8Q4-F1
#
_entry.id   AF-A0A3D3V8Q4-F1
#
_cell.length_a   1.000
_cell.length_b   1.000
_cell.length_c   1.000
_cell.angle_alpha   90.00
_cell.angle_beta   90.00
_cell.angle_gamma   90.00
#
_symmetry.space_group_name_H-M   'P 1'
#
loop_
_entity.id
_entity.type
_entity.pdbx_description
1 polymer ?
#
loop_
_entity_poly.entity_id
_entity_poly.type
_entity_poly.pdbx_seq_one_letter_code
_entity_poly.pdbx_strand_id
1 'polypeptide(L)'
;MKYLKNMKMALAAGTIAGSMVAASAPSVADTINIRIASGHPPTVVYAGLMKNFFQPELKKAIEAKTDHKVNFIEGYSGSIVKVFDTFEGVQNV
;
A
#
# COMPACT_ATOMS: atom_id res chain seq x y z
N MET A 1 -17.32 -56.20 -1.88
CA MET A 1 -16.74 -55.15 -0.99
C MET A 1 -15.45 -54.48 -1.50
N LYS A 2 -14.82 -54.94 -2.59
CA LYS A 2 -13.58 -54.37 -3.15
C LYS A 2 -13.80 -53.02 -3.88
N TYR A 3 -14.94 -52.86 -4.54
CA TYR A 3 -15.31 -51.65 -5.29
C TYR A 3 -15.57 -50.41 -4.41
N LEU A 4 -16.09 -50.61 -3.19
CA LEU A 4 -16.39 -49.52 -2.25
C LEU A 4 -15.12 -48.89 -1.64
N LYS A 5 -14.03 -49.66 -1.56
CA LYS A 5 -12.74 -49.20 -1.01
C LYS A 5 -11.99 -48.29 -1.99
N ASN A 6 -12.09 -48.58 -3.29
CA ASN A 6 -11.45 -47.80 -4.34
C ASN A 6 -12.15 -46.45 -4.59
N MET A 7 -13.48 -46.39 -4.38
CA MET A 7 -14.25 -45.15 -4.47
C MET A 7 -13.95 -44.17 -3.33
N LYS A 8 -13.67 -44.69 -2.12
CA LYS A 8 -13.19 -43.87 -0.98
C LYS A 8 -11.77 -43.34 -1.19
N MET A 9 -10.89 -44.11 -1.83
CA MET A 9 -9.54 -43.67 -2.21
C MET A 9 -9.56 -42.61 -3.33
N ALA A 10 -10.45 -42.75 -4.32
CA ALA A 10 -10.62 -41.77 -5.38
C ALA A 10 -11.19 -40.43 -4.85
N LEU A 11 -12.09 -40.48 -3.86
CA LEU A 11 -12.65 -39.28 -3.23
C LEU A 11 -11.63 -38.57 -2.32
N ALA A 12 -10.73 -39.31 -1.67
CA ALA A 12 -9.63 -38.76 -0.87
C ALA A 12 -8.49 -38.16 -1.73
N ALA A 13 -8.32 -38.63 -2.96
CA ALA A 13 -7.35 -38.06 -3.92
C ALA A 13 -7.87 -36.76 -4.57
N GLY A 14 -9.20 -36.62 -4.74
CA GLY A 14 -9.83 -35.42 -5.29
C GLY A 14 -9.77 -34.20 -4.37
N THR A 15 -9.78 -34.40 -3.05
CA THR A 15 -9.74 -33.30 -2.06
C THR A 15 -8.35 -32.68 -1.89
N ILE A 16 -7.28 -33.44 -2.15
CA ILE A 16 -5.89 -32.94 -2.11
C ILE A 16 -5.55 -32.17 -3.41
N ALA A 17 -6.08 -32.60 -4.56
CA ALA A 17 -5.90 -31.87 -5.82
C ALA A 17 -6.71 -30.57 -5.89
N GLY A 18 -7.91 -30.54 -5.29
CA GLY A 18 -8.77 -29.34 -5.25
C GLY A 18 -8.29 -28.23 -4.32
N SER A 19 -7.43 -28.54 -3.34
CA SER A 19 -6.93 -27.56 -2.37
C SER A 19 -5.73 -26.75 -2.87
N MET A 20 -5.06 -27.17 -3.95
CA MET A 20 -3.92 -26.43 -4.51
C MET A 20 -4.32 -25.25 -5.42
N VAL A 21 -5.56 -25.19 -5.90
CA VAL A 21 -6.03 -24.10 -6.78
C VAL A 21 -6.41 -22.83 -5.99
N ALA A 22 -6.66 -22.95 -4.69
CA ALA A 22 -7.03 -21.80 -3.84
C ALA A 22 -5.85 -20.90 -3.41
N ALA A 23 -4.61 -21.26 -3.74
CA ALA A 23 -3.41 -20.53 -3.29
C ALA A 23 -3.01 -19.34 -4.18
N SER A 24 -3.83 -18.97 -5.17
CA SER A 24 -3.55 -17.88 -6.11
C SER A 24 -4.70 -16.88 -6.20
N ALA A 25 -5.23 -16.45 -5.05
CA ALA A 25 -5.97 -15.20 -5.03
C ALA A 25 -5.00 -14.07 -5.38
N PRO A 26 -5.28 -13.22 -6.39
CA PRO A 26 -4.46 -12.05 -6.65
C PRO A 26 -4.45 -11.19 -5.38
N SER A 27 -3.26 -10.81 -4.91
CA SER A 27 -3.17 -9.84 -3.82
C SER A 27 -3.83 -8.55 -4.29
N VAL A 28 -4.88 -8.11 -3.59
CA VAL A 28 -5.52 -6.83 -3.87
C VAL A 28 -4.48 -5.76 -3.55
N ALA A 29 -4.05 -5.03 -4.57
CA ALA A 29 -3.07 -4.00 -4.39
C ALA A 29 -3.69 -2.80 -3.66
N ASP A 30 -3.25 -2.56 -2.43
CA ASP A 30 -3.77 -1.47 -1.61
C ASP A 30 -3.33 -0.09 -2.11
N THR A 31 -4.16 0.92 -1.82
CA THR A 31 -3.76 2.33 -1.95
C THR A 31 -3.08 2.79 -0.67
N ILE A 32 -1.79 3.11 -0.76
CA ILE A 32 -1.00 3.71 0.31
C ILE A 32 -1.39 5.19 0.41
N ASN A 33 -1.98 5.56 1.54
CA ASN A 33 -2.30 6.95 1.86
C ASN A 33 -1.15 7.56 2.67
N ILE A 34 -0.44 8.53 2.10
CA ILE A 34 0.69 9.20 2.74
C ILE A 34 0.26 10.62 3.11
N ARG A 35 0.24 10.92 4.41
CA ARG A 35 0.10 12.30 4.89
C ARG A 35 1.45 12.99 4.79
N ILE A 36 1.51 14.09 4.06
CA ILE A 36 2.72 14.87 3.85
C ILE A 36 2.44 16.34 4.10
N ALA A 37 3.29 16.99 4.91
CA ALA A 37 2.99 18.32 5.39
C ALA A 37 4.21 19.22 5.56
N SER A 38 3.98 20.53 5.47
CA SER A 38 4.93 21.57 5.79
C SER A 38 4.23 22.73 6.49
N GLY A 39 4.85 23.28 7.54
CA GLY A 39 4.39 24.52 8.14
C GLY A 39 4.52 25.73 7.20
N HIS A 40 5.37 25.65 6.18
CA HIS A 40 5.60 26.72 5.21
C HIS A 40 4.77 26.51 3.92
N PRO A 41 4.50 27.59 3.16
CA PRO A 41 3.84 27.49 1.87
C PRO A 41 4.75 26.81 0.82
N PRO A 42 4.19 26.21 -0.26
CA PRO A 42 4.97 25.61 -1.34
C PRO A 42 5.88 26.58 -2.12
N THR A 43 5.72 27.89 -1.91
CA THR A 43 6.62 28.92 -2.46
C THR A 43 8.00 28.91 -1.78
N VAL A 44 8.12 28.36 -0.58
CA VAL A 44 9.42 28.13 0.06
C VAL A 44 10.09 26.92 -0.60
N VAL A 45 11.36 27.08 -0.97
CA VAL A 45 12.10 26.17 -1.87
C VAL A 45 11.93 24.69 -1.50
N TYR A 46 12.15 24.30 -0.24
CA TYR A 46 12.07 22.89 0.15
C TYR A 46 10.63 22.35 0.14
N ALA A 47 9.62 23.16 0.50
CA ALA A 47 8.23 22.75 0.45
C ALA A 47 7.78 22.62 -1.02
N GLY A 48 8.26 23.50 -1.89
CA GLY A 48 8.10 23.41 -3.34
C GLY A 48 8.75 22.16 -3.92
N LEU A 49 9.99 21.83 -3.55
CA LEU A 49 10.67 20.61 -3.99
C LEU A 49 9.99 19.34 -3.47
N MET A 50 9.51 19.35 -2.22
CA MET A 50 8.72 18.25 -1.67
C MET A 50 7.48 17.97 -2.53
N LYS A 51 6.73 19.02 -2.86
CA LYS A 51 5.50 18.94 -3.66
C LYS A 51 5.75 18.56 -5.12
N ASN A 52 6.67 19.26 -5.76
CA ASN A 52 6.81 19.25 -7.22
C ASN A 52 7.81 18.20 -7.72
N PHE A 53 8.67 17.68 -6.85
CA PHE A 53 9.68 16.68 -7.22
C PHE A 53 9.55 15.40 -6.40
N PHE A 54 9.64 15.48 -5.07
CA PHE A 54 9.66 14.28 -4.22
C PHE A 54 8.37 13.46 -4.32
N GLN A 55 7.20 14.09 -4.16
CA GLN A 55 5.91 13.39 -4.25
C GLN A 55 5.70 12.67 -5.59
N PRO A 56 5.87 13.33 -6.76
CA PRO A 56 5.77 12.66 -8.07
C PRO A 56 6.74 11.49 -8.24
N GLU A 57 8.01 11.68 -7.90
CA GLU A 57 9.03 10.64 -8.09
C GLU A 57 8.83 9.46 -7.14
N LEU A 58 8.42 9.71 -5.90
CA LEU A 58 8.09 8.65 -4.95
C LEU A 58 6.90 7.83 -5.43
N LYS A 59 5.82 8.49 -5.85
CA LYS A 59 4.64 7.81 -6.41
C LYS A 59 5.02 6.96 -7.62
N LYS A 60 5.76 7.55 -8.57
CA LYS A 60 6.25 6.83 -9.75
C LYS A 60 7.10 5.62 -9.38
N ALA A 61 8.01 5.76 -8.42
CA ALA A 61 8.87 4.65 -7.98
C ALA A 61 8.08 3.51 -7.33
N ILE A 62 7.10 3.82 -6.48
CA ILE A 62 6.26 2.82 -5.81
C ILE A 62 5.39 2.08 -6.83
N GLU A 63 4.68 2.82 -7.69
CA GLU A 63 3.79 2.23 -8.69
C GLU A 63 4.52 1.47 -9.81
N ALA A 64 5.84 1.71 -9.98
CA ALA A 64 6.67 0.96 -10.91
C ALA A 64 7.29 -0.31 -10.31
N LYS A 65 7.43 -0.37 -8.99
CA LYS A 65 8.10 -1.47 -8.26
C LYS A 65 7.14 -2.39 -7.53
N THR A 66 5.89 -1.98 -7.38
CA THR A 66 4.84 -2.67 -6.62
C THR A 66 3.51 -2.50 -7.34
N ASP A 67 2.53 -3.34 -7.00
CA ASP A 67 1.17 -3.18 -7.53
C ASP A 67 0.40 -2.04 -6.81
N HIS A 68 0.93 -1.52 -5.70
CA HIS A 68 0.26 -0.52 -4.87
C HIS A 68 0.09 0.81 -5.59
N LYS A 69 -0.96 1.54 -5.19
CA LYS A 69 -1.21 2.92 -5.60
C LYS A 69 -0.85 3.89 -4.48
N VAL A 70 -0.49 5.13 -4.84
CA VAL A 70 -0.16 6.17 -3.85
C VAL A 70 -1.12 7.33 -3.96
N ASN A 71 -1.69 7.70 -2.80
CA ASN A 71 -2.47 8.91 -2.60
C ASN A 71 -1.81 9.80 -1.54
N PHE A 72 -1.62 11.07 -1.86
CA PHE A 72 -1.06 12.05 -0.92
C PHE A 72 -2.17 12.87 -0.27
N ILE A 73 -2.15 12.95 1.05
CA ILE A 73 -2.97 13.87 1.84
C ILE A 73 -2.06 15.04 2.21
N GLU A 74 -2.24 16.15 1.52
CA GLU A 74 -1.30 17.27 1.55
C GLU A 74 -1.71 18.34 2.58
N GLY A 75 -0.74 18.82 3.36
CA GLY A 75 -0.94 19.94 4.29
C GLY A 75 0.18 20.97 4.22
N TYR A 76 -0.07 22.13 3.63
CA TYR A 76 0.91 23.22 3.56
C TYR A 76 0.44 24.44 4.33
N SER A 77 1.36 25.38 4.57
CA SER A 77 1.05 26.67 5.20
C SER A 77 0.38 26.53 6.56
N GLY A 78 0.78 25.52 7.35
CA GLY A 78 0.26 25.39 8.71
C GLY A 78 -1.07 24.66 8.84
N SER A 79 -1.58 24.01 7.78
CA SER A 79 -2.90 23.35 7.78
C SER A 79 -2.93 22.00 8.48
N ILE A 80 -1.79 21.30 8.56
CA ILE A 80 -1.64 20.03 9.30
C ILE A 80 -0.62 20.18 10.43
N VAL A 81 0.57 20.69 10.12
CA VAL A 81 1.65 20.93 11.09
C VAL A 81 2.05 22.41 11.07
N LYS A 82 2.44 22.97 12.22
CA LYS A 82 3.02 24.33 12.26
C LYS A 82 4.51 24.29 11.92
N VAL A 83 5.08 25.48 11.69
CA VAL A 83 6.50 25.65 11.34
C VAL A 83 7.45 24.99 12.34
N PHE A 84 7.11 25.06 13.64
CA PHE A 84 7.93 24.50 14.71
C PHE A 84 7.47 23.12 15.19
N ASP A 85 6.32 22.62 14.70
CA ASP A 85 5.66 21.40 15.21
C ASP A 85 5.75 20.23 14.22
N THR A 86 6.66 20.30 13.23
CA THR A 86 6.75 19.28 12.17
C THR A 86 7.25 17.94 12.69
N PHE A 87 8.12 17.95 13.71
CA PHE A 87 8.64 16.73 14.32
C PHE A 87 7.55 16.02 15.14
N GLU A 88 6.82 16.77 15.96
CA GLU A 88 5.67 16.33 16.73
C GLU A 88 4.57 15.81 15.80
N GLY A 89 4.37 16.48 14.66
CA GLY A 89 3.47 16.06 13.59
C GLY A 89 3.91 14.83 12.80
N VAL A 90 5.04 14.20 13.14
CA VAL A 90 5.40 12.84 12.67
C VAL A 90 5.26 11.83 13.81
N GLN A 91 5.65 12.21 15.02
CA GLN A 91 5.65 11.30 16.17
C GLN A 91 4.26 10.95 16.71
N ASN A 92 3.36 11.94 16.73
CA ASN A 92 2.11 11.86 17.49
C ASN A 92 0.87 11.71 16.60
N VAL A 93 1.06 11.30 15.34
CA VAL A 93 -0.02 11.14 14.35
C VAL A 93 -0.62 9.74 14.39
#